data_AF-A0A7W1CEF6-F1
#
_entry.id   AF-A0A7W1CEF6-F1
#
_cell.length_a   1.000
_cell.length_b   1.000
_cell.length_c   1.000
_cell.angle_alpha   90.00
_cell.angle_beta   90.00
_cell.angle_gamma   90.00
#
_symmetry.space_group_name_H-M   'P 1'
#
loop_
_entity.id
_entity.type
_entity.pdbx_description
1 polymer ?
#
loop_
_entity_poly.entity_id
_entity_poly.type
_entity_poly.pdbx_seq_one_letter_code
_entity_poly.pdbx_strand_id
1 'polypeptide(L)'
;MRQFFHNNGLSIVLFGLFFFSFAGQYLTGIKEYNEDQQEHNQPTAGYVEYLSEGHFIEATFENWESEFLQMGMYVVLTIFLYQKGSSESKNPDTTTRVDVIPEKDLLSKDAPSPVR
;
A
#
# COMPACT_ATOMS: atom_id res chain seq x y z
N MET A 1 15.40 -4.20 15.69
CA MET A 1 14.28 -3.36 15.19
C MET A 1 14.57 -2.73 13.83
N ARG A 2 15.66 -1.98 13.61
CA ARG A 2 15.95 -1.36 12.29
C ARG A 2 15.88 -2.34 11.11
N GLN A 3 16.44 -3.53 11.25
CA GLN A 3 16.41 -4.55 10.20
C GLN A 3 14.99 -5.08 9.93
N PHE A 4 14.10 -5.11 10.92
CA PHE A 4 12.71 -5.53 10.72
C PHE A 4 11.95 -4.53 9.86
N PHE A 5 12.06 -3.24 10.17
CA PHE A 5 11.42 -2.16 9.40
C PHE A 5 12.00 -2.06 7.99
N HIS A 6 13.32 -2.27 7.84
CA HIS A 6 13.94 -2.29 6.52
C HIS A 6 13.46 -3.50 5.69
N ASN A 7 13.44 -4.69 6.29
CA ASN A 7 13.08 -5.93 5.58
C ASN A 7 11.58 -6.08 5.31
N ASN A 8 10.72 -5.34 6.01
CA ASN A 8 9.26 -5.43 5.87
C ASN A 8 8.63 -4.08 5.55
N GLY A 9 9.42 -3.14 5.02
CA GLY A 9 8.99 -1.77 4.80
C GLY A 9 7.78 -1.68 3.88
N LEU A 10 7.75 -2.52 2.84
CA LEU A 10 6.65 -2.55 1.88
C LEU A 10 5.32 -2.92 2.55
N SER A 11 5.26 -4.04 3.28
CA SER A 11 4.04 -4.45 3.98
C SER A 11 3.61 -3.44 5.05
N ILE A 12 4.56 -2.89 5.81
CA ILE A 12 4.25 -1.91 6.85
C ILE A 12 3.59 -0.67 6.25
N VAL A 13 4.13 -0.15 5.14
CA VAL A 13 3.56 1.03 4.47
C VAL A 13 2.21 0.71 3.85
N LEU A 14 2.05 -0.43 3.18
CA LEU A 14 0.77 -0.83 2.57
C LEU A 14 -0.33 -1.01 3.62
N PHE A 15 -0.06 -1.70 4.72
CA PHE A 15 -1.02 -1.81 5.82
C PHE A 15 -1.28 -0.45 6.48
N GLY A 16 -0.26 0.40 6.63
CA GLY A 16 -0.43 1.76 7.13
C GLY A 16 -1.38 2.58 6.27
N LEU A 17 -1.19 2.55 4.94
CA LEU A 17 -2.07 3.22 3.98
C LEU A 17 -3.48 2.62 4.01
N PHE A 18 -3.60 1.29 4.06
CA PHE A 18 -4.88 0.60 4.19
C PHE A 18 -5.64 1.07 5.42
N PHE A 19 -5.06 0.98 6.62
CA PHE A 19 -5.74 1.38 7.85
C PHE A 19 -6.04 2.88 7.89
N PHE A 20 -5.15 3.71 7.34
CA PHE A 20 -5.38 5.15 7.24
C PHE A 20 -6.58 5.47 6.35
N SER A 21 -6.62 4.93 5.13
CA SER A 21 -7.73 5.14 4.20
C SER A 21 -9.03 4.51 4.71
N PHE A 22 -8.96 3.32 5.29
CA PHE A 22 -10.11 2.62 5.86
C PHE A 22 -10.70 3.36 7.07
N ALA A 23 -9.85 3.89 7.95
CA ALA A 23 -10.31 4.73 9.05
C ALA A 23 -10.92 6.04 8.53
N GLY A 24 -10.33 6.65 7.50
CA GLY A 24 -10.89 7.81 6.82
C GLY A 24 -12.31 7.54 6.32
N GLN A 25 -12.48 6.48 5.50
CA GLN A 25 -13.77 6.04 4.99
C GLN A 25 -14.79 5.79 6.10
N TYR A 26 -14.38 5.11 7.18
CA TYR A 26 -15.27 4.84 8.31
C TYR A 26 -15.73 6.14 8.99
N LEU A 27 -14.80 7.06 9.28
CA LEU A 27 -15.09 8.31 10.00
C LEU A 27 -15.93 9.28 9.16
N THR A 28 -15.66 9.38 7.86
CA THR A 28 -16.46 10.24 6.96
C THR A 28 -17.79 9.60 6.66
N GLY A 29 -17.82 8.28 6.42
CA GLY A 29 -19.04 7.56 6.06
C GLY A 29 -20.07 7.52 7.18
N ILE A 30 -19.66 7.35 8.45
CA ILE A 30 -20.64 7.41 9.56
C ILE A 30 -21.23 8.80 9.72
N LYS A 31 -20.44 9.85 9.43
CA LYS A 31 -20.90 11.22 9.50
C LYS A 31 -21.95 11.48 8.42
N GLU A 32 -21.63 11.12 7.18
CA GLU A 32 -22.52 11.25 6.02
C GLU A 32 -23.83 10.46 6.22
N TYR A 33 -23.73 9.18 6.59
CA TYR A 33 -24.90 8.35 6.89
C TYR A 33 -25.80 8.96 7.98
N ASN A 34 -25.21 9.49 9.06
CA ASN A 34 -25.99 10.09 10.13
C ASN A 34 -26.58 11.46 9.76
N GLU A 35 -25.95 12.21 8.85
CA GLU A 35 -26.52 13.44 8.29
C GLU A 35 -27.75 13.12 7.45
N ASP A 36 -27.66 12.13 6.55
CA ASP A 36 -28.77 11.67 5.71
C ASP A 36 -29.95 11.14 6.55
N GLN A 37 -29.66 10.32 7.57
CA GLN A 37 -30.69 9.80 8.48
C GLN A 37 -31.43 10.93 9.20
N GLN A 38 -30.71 11.98 9.64
CA GLN A 38 -31.33 13.14 10.28
C GLN A 38 -32.23 13.92 9.31
N GLU A 39 -31.80 14.12 8.06
CA GLU A 39 -32.62 14.76 7.02
C GLU A 39 -33.91 13.98 6.75
N HIS A 40 -33.84 12.65 6.83
CA HIS A 40 -35.00 11.76 6.68
C HIS A 40 -35.79 11.50 7.97
N ASN A 41 -35.47 12.18 9.08
CA ASN A 41 -36.06 11.98 10.41
C ASN A 41 -35.98 10.52 10.92
N GLN A 42 -34.91 9.82 10.54
CA GLN A 42 -34.57 8.46 10.95
C GLN A 42 -33.58 8.46 12.13
N PRO A 43 -33.50 7.37 12.91
CA PRO A 43 -32.49 7.23 13.95
C PRO A 43 -31.07 7.19 13.36
N THR A 44 -30.12 7.82 14.05
CA THR A 44 -28.70 7.76 13.72
C THR A 44 -28.08 6.46 14.23
N ALA A 45 -27.10 5.95 13.49
CA ALA A 45 -26.33 4.77 13.90
C ALA A 45 -25.19 5.16 14.85
N GLY A 46 -24.97 4.31 15.86
CA GLY A 46 -23.76 4.38 16.69
C GLY A 46 -22.51 3.94 15.92
N TYR A 47 -21.33 4.28 16.45
CA TYR A 47 -20.03 3.91 15.87
C TYR A 47 -19.89 2.42 15.54
N VAL A 48 -20.26 1.54 16.48
CA VAL A 48 -20.15 0.09 16.28
C VAL A 48 -21.25 -0.45 15.38
N GLU A 49 -22.44 0.14 15.45
CA GLU A 49 -23.60 -0.25 14.65
C GLU A 49 -23.37 0.02 13.16
N TYR A 50 -22.77 1.17 12.84
CA TYR A 50 -22.43 1.56 11.47
C TYR A 50 -21.57 0.53 10.72
N LEU A 51 -20.74 -0.26 11.42
CA LEU A 51 -19.94 -1.32 10.78
C LEU A 51 -20.78 -2.45 10.16
N SER A 52 -22.04 -2.58 10.58
CA SER A 52 -22.98 -3.57 10.03
C SER A 52 -24.01 -2.95 9.08
N GLU A 53 -23.96 -1.64 8.86
CA GLU A 53 -24.87 -0.93 7.97
C GLU A 53 -24.54 -1.17 6.50
N GLY A 54 -25.58 -1.23 5.67
CA GLY A 54 -25.45 -1.45 4.23
C GLY A 54 -24.53 -0.42 3.57
N HIS A 55 -24.66 0.84 3.98
CA HIS A 55 -23.84 1.96 3.48
C HIS A 55 -22.33 1.72 3.67
N PHE A 56 -21.91 1.22 4.84
CA PHE A 56 -20.50 0.94 5.10
C PHE A 56 -19.99 -0.25 4.27
N ILE A 57 -20.81 -1.30 4.17
CA ILE A 57 -20.48 -2.51 3.42
C ILE A 57 -20.35 -2.18 1.93
N GLU A 58 -21.31 -1.45 1.37
CA GLU A 58 -21.32 -0.98 -0.01
C GLU A 58 -20.06 -0.16 -0.33
N ALA A 59 -19.79 0.90 0.43
CA ALA A 59 -18.58 1.71 0.24
C ALA A 59 -17.28 0.89 0.33
N THR A 60 -17.25 -0.17 1.16
CA THR A 60 -16.08 -1.06 1.26
C THR A 60 -15.92 -1.93 0.02
N PHE A 61 -17.01 -2.48 -0.52
CA PHE A 61 -16.98 -3.30 -1.72
C PHE A 61 -16.83 -2.49 -3.02
N GLU A 62 -17.31 -1.25 -3.06
CA GLU A 62 -17.01 -0.32 -4.16
C GLU A 62 -15.52 0.00 -4.22
N ASN A 63 -14.89 0.22 -3.07
CA ASN A 63 -13.43 0.40 -3.01
C ASN A 63 -12.65 -0.85 -3.47
N TRP A 64 -13.25 -2.05 -3.44
CA TRP A 64 -12.64 -3.25 -4.00
C TRP A 64 -12.47 -3.18 -5.52
N GLU A 65 -13.32 -2.42 -6.23
CA GLU A 65 -13.15 -2.16 -7.67
C GLU A 65 -11.89 -1.32 -7.95
N SER A 66 -11.34 -0.64 -6.94
CA SER A 66 -10.11 0.17 -7.03
C SER A 66 -8.81 -0.64 -7.07
N GLU A 67 -8.87 -1.92 -7.46
CA GLU A 67 -7.72 -2.83 -7.57
C GLU A 67 -6.55 -2.21 -8.34
N PHE A 68 -6.83 -1.43 -9.39
CA PHE A 68 -5.83 -0.75 -10.20
C PHE A 68 -4.98 0.26 -9.42
N LEU A 69 -5.60 1.09 -8.57
CA LEU A 69 -4.86 2.07 -7.78
C LEU A 69 -3.98 1.36 -6.74
N GLN A 70 -4.53 0.35 -6.08
CA GLN A 70 -3.81 -0.46 -5.12
C GLN A 70 -2.60 -1.14 -5.77
N MET A 71 -2.76 -1.75 -6.94
CA MET A 71 -1.66 -2.39 -7.66
C MET A 71 -0.66 -1.38 -8.21
N GLY A 72 -1.10 -0.23 -8.71
CA GLY A 72 -0.21 0.85 -9.12
C GLY A 72 0.67 1.34 -7.96
N MET A 73 0.08 1.57 -6.79
CA MET A 73 0.83 1.92 -5.59
C MET A 73 1.80 0.80 -5.17
N TYR A 74 1.37 -0.46 -5.21
CA TYR A 74 2.25 -1.59 -4.90
C TYR A 74 3.51 -1.60 -5.77
N VAL A 75 3.35 -1.48 -7.09
CA VAL A 75 4.48 -1.46 -8.06
C VAL A 75 5.38 -0.26 -7.85
N VAL A 76 4.83 0.93 -7.57
CA VAL A 76 5.65 2.12 -7.32
C VAL A 76 6.40 2.00 -5.99
N LEU A 77 5.75 1.48 -4.96
CA LEU A 77 6.35 1.33 -3.64
C LEU A 77 7.47 0.27 -3.62
N THR A 78 7.37 -0.79 -4.44
CA THR A 78 8.43 -1.82 -4.54
C THR A 78 9.74 -1.27 -5.13
N ILE A 79 9.72 -0.10 -5.77
CA ILE A 79 10.94 0.61 -6.22
C ILE A 79 11.77 1.09 -5.02
N PHE A 80 11.10 1.53 -3.95
CA PHE A 80 11.74 2.21 -2.82
C PHE A 80 11.79 1.36 -1.54
N LEU A 81 10.85 0.44 -1.38
CA LEU A 81 10.67 -0.37 -0.18
C LEU A 81 10.97 -1.84 -0.44
N TYR A 82 11.51 -2.50 0.59
CA TYR A 82 11.87 -3.90 0.55
C TYR A 82 10.86 -4.78 1.28
N GLN A 83 10.69 -5.99 0.76
CA GLN A 83 9.96 -7.08 1.42
C GLN A 83 10.76 -8.37 1.32
N LYS A 84 11.45 -8.73 2.41
CA LYS A 84 12.26 -9.94 2.47
C LYS A 84 11.39 -11.17 2.26
N GLY A 85 11.77 -12.00 1.30
CA GLY A 85 11.05 -13.21 0.93
C GLY A 85 9.93 -13.01 -0.10
N SER A 86 9.71 -11.78 -0.59
CA SER A 86 8.83 -11.54 -1.73
C SER A 86 9.58 -11.69 -3.04
N SER A 87 8.97 -12.36 -4.02
CA SER A 87 9.46 -12.46 -5.40
C SER A 87 9.32 -11.15 -6.18
N GLU A 88 8.43 -10.26 -5.72
CA GLU A 88 8.08 -9.00 -6.37
C GLU A 88 8.81 -7.79 -5.77
N SER A 89 9.61 -8.02 -4.74
CA SER A 89 10.47 -7.00 -4.13
C SER A 89 11.93 -7.42 -4.22
N LYS A 90 12.84 -6.44 -4.31
CA LYS A 90 14.28 -6.71 -4.29
C LYS A 90 14.68 -7.38 -2.98
N ASN A 91 15.71 -8.23 -3.03
CA ASN A 91 16.26 -8.81 -1.81
C ASN A 91 17.11 -7.75 -1.08
N PRO A 92 16.76 -7.37 0.16
CA PRO A 92 17.51 -6.35 0.91
C PRO A 92 18.95 -6.79 1.24
N ASP A 93 19.25 -8.10 1.22
CA ASP A 93 20.56 -8.64 1.57
C ASP A 93 21.50 -8.80 0.34
N THR A 94 21.01 -8.55 -0.89
CA THR A 94 21.77 -8.78 -2.12
C THR A 94 21.83 -7.53 -3.00
N THR A 95 23.04 -7.06 -3.30
CA THR A 95 23.24 -6.01 -4.33
C THR A 95 23.21 -6.63 -5.71
N THR A 96 22.30 -6.17 -6.58
CA THR A 96 22.25 -6.59 -7.98
C THR A 96 22.96 -5.60 -8.88
N ARG A 97 23.34 -6.01 -10.10
CA ARG A 97 24.04 -5.15 -11.09
C ARG A 97 23.30 -3.83 -11.34
N VAL A 98 21.98 -3.85 -11.34
CA VAL A 98 21.13 -2.67 -11.55
C VAL A 98 21.17 -1.68 -10.39
N ASP A 99 21.70 -2.07 -9.24
CA ASP A 99 21.88 -1.19 -8.07
C ASP A 99 23.27 -0.51 -8.08
N VAL A 100 24.18 -0.95 -8.96
CA VAL A 100 25.53 -0.41 -9.09
C VAL A 100 25.54 0.73 -10.11
N ILE A 101 26.24 1.82 -9.80
CA ILE A 101 26.45 2.91 -10.76
C ILE A 101 27.22 2.35 -11.97
N PRO A 102 26.77 2.59 -13.23
CA PRO A 102 27.33 1.95 -14.42
C PRO A 102 28.85 2.04 -14.52
N GLU A 103 29.43 3.19 -14.17
CA GLU A 103 30.88 3.40 -14.21
C GLU A 103 31.67 2.41 -13.33
N LYS A 104 31.13 2.05 -12.15
CA LYS A 104 31.75 1.06 -11.27
C LYS A 104 31.57 -0.37 -11.76
N ASP A 105 30.49 -0.63 -12.49
CA ASP A 105 30.22 -1.94 -13.10
C ASP A 105 31.14 -2.20 -14.31
N LEU A 106 31.47 -1.17 -15.10
CA LEU A 106 32.42 -1.23 -16.22
C LEU A 106 33.86 -1.55 -15.78
N LEU A 107 34.21 -1.20 -14.54
CA LEU A 107 35.51 -1.50 -13.93
C LEU A 107 35.53 -2.88 -13.23
N SER A 108 34.41 -3.60 -13.22
CA SER A 108 34.32 -4.92 -12.61
C SER A 108 35.04 -5.97 -13.48
N LYS A 109 35.58 -7.00 -12.82
CA LYS A 109 36.34 -8.07 -13.49
C LYS A 109 35.49 -8.88 -14.48
N ASP A 110 34.17 -8.85 -14.31
CA ASP A 110 33.18 -9.56 -15.13
C ASP A 110 32.58 -8.67 -16.24
N ALA A 111 33.10 -7.45 -16.43
CA ALA A 111 32.62 -6.54 -17.45
C ALA A 111 32.97 -7.05 -18.87
N PRO A 112 32.00 -7.10 -19.80
CA PRO A 112 32.29 -7.46 -21.18
C PRO A 112 33.20 -6.42 -21.84
N SER A 113 34.12 -6.87 -22.69
CA SER A 113 35.03 -5.97 -23.41
C SER A 113 34.27 -5.06 -24.38
N PRO A 114 34.72 -3.81 -24.60
CA PRO A 114 34.13 -2.92 -25.58
C PRO A 114 34.10 -3.58 -26.97
N VAL A 115 32.93 -3.61 -27.61
CA VAL A 115 32.80 -4.08 -28.99
C VAL A 115 33.50 -3.07 -29.89
N ARG A 116 34.47 -3.54 -30.67
CA ARG A 116 35.24 -2.72 -31.62
C ARG A 116 34.56 -2.63 -32.97
#